data_AF-A0A969H0V0-F1
#
_entry.id   AF-A0A969H0V0-F1
#
_cell.length_a   1.000
_cell.length_b   1.000
_cell.length_c   1.000
_cell.angle_alpha   90.00
_cell.angle_beta   90.00
_cell.angle_gamma   90.00
#
_symmetry.space_group_name_H-M   'P 1'
#
loop_
_entity.id
_entity.type
_entity.pdbx_description
1 polymer ?
#
loop_
_entity_poly.entity_id
_entity_poly.type
_entity_poly.pdbx_seq_one_letter_code
_entity_poly.pdbx_strand_id
1 'polypeptide(L)'
;MVIREQLTTSDREIRVLRQEYRQLDKELSHYKTVLEKHGQLQEQLQGNTELQQRLQTLLHEQQQVEQALRTQTYALELHEEWRLLEQQLIGLNYDDKTHALVRGEVDRWRWAEAKQNELKQANHRLLQLTERQPALRAEIEQLEAQHSALQRSPTQQQIEALDRQIATIAYDPAVHTTVRTQLRQAQVWELRLQELEQARQQSPALQARVSELETSLNERSTAAHTLETEIALLHQTLAEMEDLSATLHHLQHQMQERRSHLDHCLAQLGRLQQQHHQLQLLKQQRSQQEQQLQALRQKYRIHHELASAFSKNGIQALMIENVLPQLEAEANHILGRLSNHQLHIHFVTQRAGRRNKSTNKSTSKTPTKLIDTLDIFISDLKGTRSYETYSGGEAFRVNFCHSFGIGAVAGSAIGRGTTTADH
;
A
#
# COMPACT_ATOMS: atom_id res chain seq x y z
N MET A 1 -171.51 110.47 9.60
CA MET A 1 -171.46 109.06 9.17
C MET A 1 -170.16 108.70 8.42
N VAL A 2 -169.59 109.59 7.60
CA VAL A 2 -168.57 109.23 6.58
C VAL A 2 -167.11 109.22 7.10
N ILE A 3 -166.91 108.71 8.32
CA ILE A 3 -165.55 108.49 8.89
C ILE A 3 -164.77 107.42 8.10
N ARG A 4 -165.47 106.48 7.47
CA ARG A 4 -164.93 105.13 7.20
C ARG A 4 -164.52 104.82 5.76
N GLU A 5 -164.78 105.70 4.79
CA GLU A 5 -164.49 105.43 3.37
C GLU A 5 -163.28 106.21 2.82
N GLN A 6 -162.93 107.38 3.36
CA GLN A 6 -161.70 108.10 2.97
C GLN A 6 -160.42 107.50 3.60
N LEU A 7 -160.55 106.39 4.33
CA LEU A 7 -159.42 105.62 4.85
C LEU A 7 -158.85 104.63 3.82
N THR A 8 -159.61 104.25 2.78
CA THR A 8 -159.14 103.31 1.73
C THR A 8 -158.56 104.01 0.50
N THR A 9 -158.76 105.31 0.35
CA THR A 9 -158.05 106.15 -0.63
C THR A 9 -156.57 106.29 -0.31
N SER A 10 -156.18 106.15 0.96
CA SER A 10 -154.79 106.12 1.46
C SER A 10 -153.86 105.18 0.68
N ASP A 11 -154.32 103.98 0.32
CA ASP A 11 -153.47 102.95 -0.31
C ASP A 11 -153.23 103.18 -1.82
N ARG A 12 -153.97 104.10 -2.44
CA ARG A 12 -153.77 104.45 -3.86
C ARG A 12 -152.77 105.60 -4.06
N GLU A 13 -152.75 106.58 -3.17
CA GLU A 13 -151.85 107.75 -3.25
C GLU A 13 -150.36 107.36 -3.14
N ILE A 14 -150.04 106.42 -2.25
CA ILE A 14 -148.67 105.92 -2.01
C ILE A 14 -148.05 105.32 -3.29
N ARG A 15 -148.86 104.73 -4.18
CA ARG A 15 -148.39 104.14 -5.44
C ARG A 15 -148.19 105.16 -6.56
N VAL A 16 -148.66 106.41 -6.41
CA VAL A 16 -148.57 107.44 -7.45
C VAL A 16 -147.31 108.30 -7.30
N LEU A 17 -146.91 108.82 -6.13
CA LEU A 17 -145.82 109.82 -6.11
C LEU A 17 -144.39 109.28 -5.92
N ARG A 18 -144.22 107.95 -5.91
CA ARG A 18 -142.96 107.34 -6.40
C ARG A 18 -142.72 107.57 -7.90
N GLN A 19 -143.76 107.98 -8.64
CA GLN A 19 -143.70 108.47 -10.02
C GLN A 19 -143.30 109.96 -10.07
N GLU A 20 -143.39 110.70 -8.95
CA GLU A 20 -143.03 112.13 -8.83
C GLU A 20 -141.64 112.35 -8.22
N TYR A 21 -141.11 111.41 -7.42
CA TYR A 21 -139.67 111.35 -7.15
C TYR A 21 -138.85 111.26 -8.45
N ARG A 22 -139.46 110.80 -9.56
CA ARG A 22 -138.91 110.80 -10.94
C ARG A 22 -139.30 112.02 -11.79
N GLN A 23 -139.96 113.00 -11.18
CA GLN A 23 -139.76 114.42 -11.49
C GLN A 23 -138.57 115.00 -10.68
N LEU A 24 -137.63 114.13 -10.29
CA LEU A 24 -136.19 114.29 -10.58
C LEU A 24 -135.86 115.50 -11.46
N ASP A 25 -134.77 116.16 -11.11
CA ASP A 25 -133.84 116.84 -12.02
C ASP A 25 -134.37 118.01 -12.87
N LYS A 26 -135.68 118.27 -12.93
CA LYS A 26 -136.26 119.28 -13.84
C LYS A 26 -135.96 120.74 -13.48
N GLU A 27 -135.56 121.05 -12.25
CA GLU A 27 -135.22 122.42 -11.83
C GLU A 27 -133.79 122.60 -11.29
N LEU A 28 -132.86 121.73 -11.72
CA LEU A 28 -131.40 121.94 -11.59
C LEU A 28 -130.86 123.11 -12.48
N SER A 29 -131.64 124.18 -12.73
CA SER A 29 -131.49 124.98 -13.97
C SER A 29 -131.24 126.50 -13.85
N HIS A 30 -131.24 127.14 -12.67
CA HIS A 30 -130.99 128.60 -12.52
C HIS A 30 -130.03 128.88 -11.33
N TYR A 31 -128.91 129.63 -11.39
CA TYR A 31 -128.26 130.54 -12.38
C TYR A 31 -128.40 132.08 -12.16
N LYS A 32 -127.97 132.57 -10.98
CA LYS A 32 -127.49 133.95 -10.66
C LYS A 32 -126.73 133.88 -9.32
N THR A 33 -125.44 134.18 -9.13
CA THR A 33 -124.40 134.88 -9.93
C THR A 33 -124.78 136.29 -10.36
N VAL A 34 -123.77 137.10 -10.77
CA VAL A 34 -123.93 138.37 -11.53
C VAL A 34 -124.47 139.55 -10.67
N LEU A 35 -123.76 140.68 -10.43
CA LEU A 35 -122.62 141.27 -11.17
C LEU A 35 -121.68 142.19 -10.34
N GLU A 36 -121.87 142.42 -9.04
CA GLU A 36 -121.48 143.68 -8.36
C GLU A 36 -120.38 143.52 -7.29
N LYS A 37 -119.22 144.20 -7.28
CA LYS A 37 -118.65 145.32 -8.08
C LYS A 37 -119.44 146.64 -7.90
N HIS A 38 -118.89 147.86 -7.93
CA HIS A 38 -117.73 148.33 -8.71
C HIS A 38 -117.19 149.70 -8.18
N GLY A 39 -117.02 149.89 -6.86
CA GLY A 39 -116.71 151.23 -6.32
C GLY A 39 -116.05 151.27 -4.93
N GLN A 40 -114.86 150.71 -4.68
CA GLN A 40 -113.62 150.91 -5.46
C GLN A 40 -113.36 152.40 -5.77
N LEU A 41 -112.18 152.91 -5.35
CA LEU A 41 -111.56 154.13 -5.91
C LEU A 41 -112.34 155.41 -5.50
N GLN A 42 -111.84 156.64 -5.65
CA GLN A 42 -110.95 157.28 -6.63
C GLN A 42 -110.01 158.25 -5.87
N GLU A 43 -108.81 158.58 -6.39
CA GLU A 43 -107.97 159.72 -5.93
C GLU A 43 -107.42 159.65 -4.48
N GLN A 44 -106.17 159.25 -4.19
CA GLN A 44 -105.02 158.88 -5.02
C GLN A 44 -104.22 160.00 -5.72
N LEU A 45 -104.62 161.29 -5.72
CA LEU A 45 -104.12 162.21 -6.77
C LEU A 45 -102.91 163.14 -6.53
N GLN A 46 -102.48 163.53 -5.32
CA GLN A 46 -101.34 164.47 -5.16
C GLN A 46 -100.21 164.06 -4.19
N GLY A 47 -100.20 162.83 -3.67
CA GLY A 47 -98.95 162.15 -3.26
C GLY A 47 -98.08 161.79 -4.48
N ASN A 48 -97.87 162.77 -5.36
CA ASN A 48 -97.94 162.55 -6.81
C ASN A 48 -97.34 163.75 -7.59
N THR A 49 -96.36 164.48 -7.04
CA THR A 49 -95.62 165.54 -7.76
C THR A 49 -94.16 165.65 -7.32
N GLU A 50 -93.88 165.90 -6.04
CA GLU A 50 -92.49 165.89 -5.51
C GLU A 50 -91.99 164.46 -5.32
N LEU A 51 -92.90 163.59 -4.84
CA LEU A 51 -92.78 162.15 -5.02
C LEU A 51 -92.49 161.83 -6.49
N GLN A 52 -93.21 162.41 -7.46
CA GLN A 52 -92.89 162.19 -8.87
C GLN A 52 -91.51 162.72 -9.30
N GLN A 53 -91.01 163.87 -8.83
CA GLN A 53 -89.69 164.38 -9.25
C GLN A 53 -88.49 163.59 -8.71
N ARG A 54 -88.53 163.14 -7.45
CA ARG A 54 -87.47 162.26 -6.92
C ARG A 54 -87.65 160.79 -7.32
N LEU A 55 -88.89 160.33 -7.48
CA LEU A 55 -89.19 159.06 -8.15
C LEU A 55 -88.82 159.14 -9.64
N GLN A 56 -88.72 160.31 -10.28
CA GLN A 56 -88.16 160.49 -11.62
C GLN A 56 -86.64 160.35 -11.62
N THR A 57 -85.89 161.06 -10.76
CA THR A 57 -84.41 160.89 -10.74
C THR A 57 -84.02 159.47 -10.34
N LEU A 58 -84.70 158.86 -9.37
CA LEU A 58 -84.45 157.47 -8.95
C LEU A 58 -85.01 156.43 -9.93
N LEU A 59 -86.15 156.64 -10.60
CA LEU A 59 -86.52 155.78 -11.74
C LEU A 59 -85.57 155.97 -12.91
N HIS A 60 -84.93 157.12 -13.11
CA HIS A 60 -83.98 157.27 -14.22
C HIS A 60 -82.71 156.45 -13.96
N GLU A 61 -82.17 156.50 -12.74
CA GLU A 61 -81.05 155.64 -12.33
C GLU A 61 -81.45 154.14 -12.27
N GLN A 62 -82.60 153.82 -11.67
CA GLN A 62 -83.11 152.43 -11.61
C GLN A 62 -83.46 151.90 -13.01
N GLN A 63 -83.99 152.72 -13.93
CA GLN A 63 -84.22 152.30 -15.31
C GLN A 63 -82.91 152.08 -16.06
N GLN A 64 -81.89 152.93 -15.90
CA GLN A 64 -80.59 152.70 -16.55
C GLN A 64 -79.97 151.36 -16.09
N VAL A 65 -80.10 151.02 -14.81
CA VAL A 65 -79.55 149.78 -14.24
C VAL A 65 -80.44 148.55 -14.49
N GLU A 66 -81.77 148.64 -14.37
CA GLU A 66 -82.68 147.55 -14.77
C GLU A 66 -82.70 147.33 -16.29
N GLN A 67 -82.50 148.37 -17.11
CA GLN A 67 -82.30 148.17 -18.55
C GLN A 67 -81.03 147.36 -18.78
N ALA A 68 -79.89 147.77 -18.22
CA ALA A 68 -78.65 146.99 -18.31
C ALA A 68 -78.87 145.53 -17.89
N LEU A 69 -79.50 145.29 -16.73
CA LEU A 69 -79.75 143.95 -16.19
C LEU A 69 -80.78 143.09 -16.95
N ARG A 70 -81.89 143.67 -17.44
CA ARG A 70 -82.95 142.92 -18.15
C ARG A 70 -82.68 142.72 -19.63
N THR A 71 -82.15 143.73 -20.30
CA THR A 71 -81.76 143.58 -21.71
C THR A 71 -80.50 142.73 -21.85
N GLN A 72 -79.86 142.36 -20.73
CA GLN A 72 -78.63 141.58 -20.71
C GLN A 72 -77.53 142.23 -21.57
N THR A 73 -77.54 143.57 -21.63
CA THR A 73 -76.60 144.37 -22.44
C THR A 73 -75.33 144.75 -21.68
N TYR A 74 -75.16 144.27 -20.45
CA TYR A 74 -73.84 144.13 -19.85
C TYR A 74 -73.12 142.95 -20.51
N ALA A 75 -71.88 143.16 -20.99
CA ALA A 75 -71.08 142.12 -21.64
C ALA A 75 -71.81 141.35 -22.76
N LEU A 76 -72.19 142.05 -23.84
CA LEU A 76 -72.89 141.47 -24.99
C LEU A 76 -72.14 140.27 -25.63
N GLU A 77 -70.82 140.35 -25.76
CA GLU A 77 -69.98 139.28 -26.33
C GLU A 77 -70.16 137.94 -25.58
N LEU A 78 -70.20 137.99 -24.23
CA LEU A 78 -70.45 136.82 -23.38
C LEU A 78 -71.88 136.27 -23.51
N HIS A 79 -72.88 137.13 -23.78
CA HIS A 79 -74.25 136.69 -24.02
C HIS A 79 -74.44 136.07 -25.42
N GLU A 80 -73.65 136.47 -26.42
CA GLU A 80 -73.65 135.84 -27.75
C GLU A 80 -72.98 134.46 -27.71
N GLU A 81 -71.84 134.31 -27.03
CA GLU A 81 -71.22 133.00 -26.78
C GLU A 81 -72.15 132.08 -25.98
N TRP A 82 -72.78 132.60 -24.92
CA TRP A 82 -73.75 131.84 -24.12
C TRP A 82 -74.98 131.43 -24.94
N ARG A 83 -75.53 132.30 -25.80
CA ARG A 83 -76.63 131.94 -26.71
C ARG A 83 -76.23 130.90 -27.75
N LEU A 84 -75.00 130.93 -28.27
CA LEU A 84 -74.52 129.89 -29.19
C LEU A 84 -74.43 128.53 -28.51
N LEU A 85 -73.93 128.49 -27.27
CA LEU A 85 -73.90 127.27 -26.46
C LEU A 85 -75.31 126.81 -26.05
N GLU A 86 -76.21 127.72 -25.69
CA GLU A 86 -77.60 127.41 -25.32
C GLU A 86 -78.41 126.93 -26.54
N GLN A 87 -78.23 127.51 -27.72
CA GLN A 87 -78.82 127.01 -28.97
C GLN A 87 -78.28 125.62 -29.35
N GLN A 88 -76.99 125.35 -29.12
CA GLN A 88 -76.44 124.00 -29.32
C GLN A 88 -77.02 123.00 -28.31
N LEU A 89 -77.19 123.37 -27.03
CA LEU A 89 -77.83 122.54 -26.01
C LEU A 89 -79.32 122.26 -26.30
N ILE A 90 -80.07 123.27 -26.74
CA ILE A 90 -81.48 123.13 -27.16
C ILE A 90 -81.58 122.28 -28.44
N GLY A 91 -80.69 122.48 -29.41
CA GLY A 91 -80.64 121.68 -30.64
C GLY A 91 -80.27 120.21 -30.41
N LEU A 92 -79.45 119.94 -29.39
CA LEU A 92 -79.16 118.58 -28.89
C LEU A 92 -80.30 118.00 -28.04
N ASN A 93 -81.24 118.85 -27.58
CA ASN A 93 -82.35 118.52 -26.69
C ASN A 93 -81.91 117.71 -25.44
N TYR A 94 -80.71 118.03 -24.94
CA TYR A 94 -80.02 117.28 -23.89
C TYR A 94 -80.47 117.76 -22.50
N ASP A 95 -81.46 117.09 -21.92
CA ASP A 95 -81.77 117.23 -20.49
C ASP A 95 -81.01 116.16 -19.70
N ASP A 96 -80.03 116.60 -18.90
CA ASP A 96 -79.14 115.76 -18.10
C ASP A 96 -79.93 114.84 -17.14
N LYS A 97 -81.12 115.25 -16.69
CA LYS A 97 -82.03 114.40 -15.90
C LYS A 97 -82.61 113.26 -16.73
N THR A 98 -83.04 113.54 -17.97
CA THR A 98 -83.57 112.50 -18.87
C THR A 98 -82.47 111.53 -19.32
N HIS A 99 -81.26 112.03 -19.61
CA HIS A 99 -80.13 111.18 -19.96
C HIS A 99 -79.72 110.29 -18.77
N ALA A 100 -79.68 110.83 -17.55
CA ALA A 100 -79.44 110.04 -16.33
C ALA A 100 -80.55 109.00 -16.06
N LEU A 101 -81.82 109.34 -16.30
CA LEU A 101 -82.96 108.42 -16.19
C LEU A 101 -82.89 107.31 -17.23
N VAL A 102 -82.69 107.62 -18.52
CA VAL A 102 -82.58 106.64 -19.61
C VAL A 102 -81.35 105.75 -19.41
N ARG A 103 -80.22 106.31 -18.96
CA ARG A 103 -79.03 105.52 -18.59
C ARG A 103 -79.30 104.60 -17.41
N GLY A 104 -80.01 105.09 -16.38
CA GLY A 104 -80.48 104.29 -15.25
C GLY A 104 -81.49 103.21 -15.65
N GLU A 105 -82.31 103.43 -16.67
CA GLU A 105 -83.20 102.42 -17.25
C GLU A 105 -82.41 101.38 -18.04
N VAL A 106 -81.45 101.78 -18.88
CA VAL A 106 -80.54 100.85 -19.56
C VAL A 106 -79.78 99.99 -18.53
N ASP A 107 -79.23 100.59 -17.48
CA ASP A 107 -78.57 99.86 -16.38
C ASP A 107 -79.55 98.92 -15.65
N ARG A 108 -80.81 99.35 -15.43
CA ARG A 108 -81.90 98.51 -14.90
C ARG A 108 -82.35 97.38 -15.84
N TRP A 109 -82.08 97.45 -17.14
CA TRP A 109 -82.46 96.42 -18.12
C TRP A 109 -81.29 95.57 -18.63
N ARG A 110 -80.03 95.92 -18.34
CA ARG A 110 -78.84 95.11 -18.70
C ARG A 110 -78.88 93.67 -18.19
N TRP A 111 -79.52 93.41 -17.05
CA TRP A 111 -79.72 92.02 -16.57
C TRP A 111 -80.63 91.21 -17.49
N ALA A 112 -81.55 91.84 -18.22
CA ALA A 112 -82.44 91.17 -19.16
C ALA A 112 -81.70 90.73 -20.43
N GLU A 113 -80.72 91.51 -20.90
CA GLU A 113 -79.83 91.12 -22.00
C GLU A 113 -78.92 89.94 -21.58
N ALA A 114 -78.35 90.00 -20.37
CA ALA A 114 -77.63 88.87 -19.78
C ALA A 114 -78.53 87.62 -19.67
N LYS A 115 -79.77 87.77 -19.18
CA LYS A 115 -80.76 86.67 -19.12
C LYS A 115 -81.16 86.16 -20.50
N GLN A 116 -81.26 87.00 -21.52
CA GLN A 116 -81.54 86.54 -22.88
C GLN A 116 -80.41 85.68 -23.42
N ASN A 117 -79.15 86.03 -23.13
CA ASN A 117 -77.99 85.24 -23.54
C ASN A 117 -77.86 83.94 -22.71
N GLU A 118 -78.16 83.97 -21.40
CA GLU A 118 -78.32 82.74 -20.60
C GLU A 118 -79.42 81.83 -21.15
N LEU A 119 -80.59 82.36 -21.53
CA LEU A 119 -81.69 81.60 -22.13
C LEU A 119 -81.32 81.00 -23.49
N LYS A 120 -80.59 81.73 -24.35
CA LYS A 120 -80.06 81.17 -25.61
C LYS A 120 -79.09 80.02 -25.35
N GLN A 121 -78.17 80.16 -24.41
CA GLN A 121 -77.24 79.08 -24.02
C GLN A 121 -77.97 77.90 -23.39
N ALA A 122 -78.94 78.16 -22.51
CA ALA A 122 -79.76 77.13 -21.88
C ALA A 122 -80.57 76.35 -22.91
N ASN A 123 -81.24 77.02 -23.85
CA ASN A 123 -82.00 76.38 -24.92
C ASN A 123 -81.09 75.54 -25.84
N HIS A 124 -79.89 76.02 -26.17
CA HIS A 124 -78.95 75.24 -26.99
C HIS A 124 -78.45 73.98 -26.24
N ARG A 125 -78.17 74.08 -24.94
CA ARG A 125 -77.86 72.91 -24.09
C ARG A 125 -79.05 71.96 -23.97
N LEU A 126 -80.27 72.49 -23.84
CA LEU A 126 -81.50 71.70 -23.74
C LEU A 126 -81.71 70.88 -25.01
N LEU A 127 -81.55 71.50 -26.20
CA LEU A 127 -81.59 70.82 -27.50
C LEU A 127 -80.56 69.69 -27.58
N GLN A 128 -79.28 69.97 -27.31
CA GLN A 128 -78.21 68.96 -27.32
C GLN A 128 -78.48 67.80 -26.34
N LEU A 129 -79.06 68.09 -25.17
CA LEU A 129 -79.45 67.06 -24.19
C LEU A 129 -80.66 66.25 -24.68
N THR A 130 -81.67 66.88 -25.29
CA THR A 130 -82.85 66.15 -25.83
C THR A 130 -82.51 65.26 -27.02
N GLU A 131 -81.52 65.63 -27.84
CA GLU A 131 -81.03 64.76 -28.93
C GLU A 131 -80.23 63.57 -28.39
N ARG A 132 -79.44 63.75 -27.32
CA ARG A 132 -78.61 62.69 -26.73
C ARG A 132 -79.36 61.76 -25.78
N GLN A 133 -80.40 62.24 -25.11
CA GLN A 133 -81.19 61.49 -24.14
C GLN A 133 -81.80 60.17 -24.68
N PRO A 134 -82.40 60.10 -25.88
CA PRO A 134 -82.93 58.83 -26.41
C PRO A 134 -81.81 57.85 -26.76
N ALA A 135 -80.68 58.31 -27.30
CA ALA A 135 -79.54 57.46 -27.64
C ALA A 135 -78.94 56.79 -26.38
N LEU A 136 -78.69 57.58 -25.33
CA LEU A 136 -78.16 57.06 -24.05
C LEU A 136 -79.14 56.11 -23.34
N ARG A 137 -80.46 56.35 -23.44
CA ARG A 137 -81.47 55.42 -22.91
C ARG A 137 -81.47 54.09 -23.65
N ALA A 138 -81.43 54.11 -24.98
CA ALA A 138 -81.36 52.90 -25.79
C ALA A 138 -80.07 52.10 -25.52
N GLU A 139 -78.94 52.78 -25.28
CA GLU A 139 -77.67 52.15 -24.91
C GLU A 139 -77.73 51.46 -23.53
N ILE A 140 -78.35 52.11 -22.52
CA ILE A 140 -78.60 51.49 -21.21
C ILE A 140 -79.52 50.27 -21.33
N GLU A 141 -80.65 50.40 -22.02
CA GLU A 141 -81.60 49.29 -22.23
C GLU A 141 -80.94 48.10 -22.96
N GLN A 142 -80.06 48.36 -23.92
CA GLN A 142 -79.27 47.31 -24.59
C GLN A 142 -78.28 46.62 -23.64
N LEU A 143 -77.56 47.38 -22.79
CA LEU A 143 -76.60 46.81 -21.85
C LEU A 143 -77.29 45.98 -20.74
N GLU A 144 -78.43 46.44 -20.23
CA GLU A 144 -79.24 45.69 -19.26
C GLU A 144 -79.84 44.41 -19.87
N ALA A 145 -80.28 44.46 -21.14
CA ALA A 145 -80.72 43.29 -21.89
C ALA A 145 -79.57 42.28 -22.09
N GLN A 146 -78.36 42.73 -22.43
CA GLN A 146 -77.18 41.88 -22.57
C GLN A 146 -76.77 41.22 -21.24
N HIS A 147 -76.72 42.00 -20.16
CA HIS A 147 -76.36 41.48 -18.83
C HIS A 147 -77.37 40.44 -18.32
N SER A 148 -78.67 40.71 -18.46
CA SER A 148 -79.71 39.77 -18.07
C SER A 148 -79.78 38.53 -18.97
N ALA A 149 -79.41 38.63 -20.25
CA ALA A 149 -79.23 37.48 -21.14
C ALA A 149 -78.02 36.62 -20.74
N LEU A 150 -76.90 37.22 -20.33
CA LEU A 150 -75.72 36.51 -19.83
C LEU A 150 -76.00 35.76 -18.51
N GLN A 151 -76.69 36.39 -17.56
CA GLN A 151 -77.11 35.73 -16.32
C GLN A 151 -78.09 34.57 -16.56
N ARG A 152 -78.92 34.66 -17.59
CA ARG A 152 -79.85 33.60 -18.01
C ARG A 152 -79.25 32.62 -19.03
N SER A 153 -77.95 32.73 -19.32
CA SER A 153 -77.29 31.87 -20.28
C SER A 153 -77.26 30.41 -19.80
N PRO A 154 -77.29 29.42 -20.71
CA PRO A 154 -77.12 28.01 -20.33
C PRO A 154 -75.77 27.76 -19.65
N THR A 155 -74.74 28.56 -19.99
CA THR A 155 -73.40 28.48 -19.40
C THR A 155 -73.40 28.86 -17.92
N GLN A 156 -74.10 29.93 -17.53
CA GLN A 156 -74.20 30.33 -16.12
C GLN A 156 -74.95 29.27 -15.30
N GLN A 157 -76.02 28.68 -15.85
CA GLN A 157 -76.75 27.58 -15.22
C GLN A 157 -75.90 26.31 -15.09
N GLN A 158 -75.03 26.03 -16.05
CA GLN A 158 -74.05 24.93 -15.96
C GLN A 158 -73.01 25.19 -14.88
N ILE A 159 -72.51 26.41 -14.74
CA ILE A 159 -71.59 26.79 -13.65
C ILE A 159 -72.27 26.59 -12.29
N GLU A 160 -73.47 27.11 -12.08
CA GLU A 160 -74.21 26.90 -10.82
C GLU A 160 -74.53 25.43 -10.54
N ALA A 161 -74.78 24.62 -11.58
CA ALA A 161 -74.98 23.18 -11.43
C ALA A 161 -73.68 22.45 -11.04
N LEU A 162 -72.55 22.84 -11.62
CA LEU A 162 -71.23 22.33 -11.27
C LEU A 162 -70.82 22.74 -9.85
N ASP A 163 -71.06 23.98 -9.44
CA ASP A 163 -70.79 24.46 -8.08
C ASP A 163 -71.61 23.69 -7.04
N ARG A 164 -72.89 23.41 -7.33
CA ARG A 164 -73.72 22.52 -6.48
C ARG A 164 -73.18 21.10 -6.44
N GLN A 165 -72.73 20.55 -7.57
CA GLN A 165 -72.12 19.22 -7.60
C GLN A 165 -70.82 19.16 -6.76
N ILE A 166 -69.93 20.15 -6.91
CA ILE A 166 -68.70 20.30 -6.13
C ILE A 166 -69.03 20.39 -4.63
N ALA A 167 -70.03 21.19 -4.25
CA ALA A 167 -70.50 21.28 -2.87
C ALA A 167 -71.03 19.94 -2.32
N THR A 168 -71.78 19.16 -3.12
CA THR A 168 -72.27 17.84 -2.70
C THR A 168 -71.18 16.78 -2.54
N ILE A 169 -70.06 16.92 -3.26
CA ILE A 169 -68.92 15.97 -3.16
C ILE A 169 -68.18 16.16 -1.82
N ALA A 170 -68.30 17.32 -1.17
CA ALA A 170 -67.68 17.65 0.12
C ALA A 170 -66.16 17.34 0.19
N TYR A 171 -65.46 17.41 -0.95
CA TYR A 171 -64.03 17.17 -1.04
C TYR A 171 -63.25 18.33 -0.43
N ASP A 172 -62.64 18.09 0.72
CA ASP A 172 -61.68 19.02 1.31
C ASP A 172 -60.25 18.70 0.80
N PRO A 173 -59.64 19.61 -0.01
CA PRO A 173 -58.26 19.43 -0.45
C PRO A 173 -57.27 19.38 0.72
N ALA A 174 -57.55 20.05 1.85
CA ALA A 174 -56.68 19.99 3.03
C ALA A 174 -56.63 18.57 3.61
N VAL A 175 -57.79 17.93 3.84
CA VAL A 175 -57.87 16.54 4.33
C VAL A 175 -57.20 15.55 3.36
N HIS A 176 -57.38 15.72 2.04
CA HIS A 176 -56.67 14.87 1.09
C HIS A 176 -55.14 15.05 1.15
N THR A 177 -54.64 16.28 1.32
CA THR A 177 -53.21 16.51 1.50
C THR A 177 -52.66 15.93 2.80
N THR A 178 -53.38 16.04 3.93
CA THR A 178 -52.92 15.46 5.20
C THR A 178 -52.86 13.94 5.14
N VAL A 179 -53.90 13.28 4.61
CA VAL A 179 -53.90 11.81 4.41
C VAL A 179 -52.76 11.38 3.47
N ARG A 180 -52.49 12.13 2.38
CA ARG A 180 -51.34 11.85 1.50
C ARG A 180 -49.98 12.02 2.19
N THR A 181 -49.82 13.02 3.07
CA THR A 181 -48.56 13.18 3.82
C THR A 181 -48.37 12.08 4.87
N GLN A 182 -49.43 11.69 5.58
CA GLN A 182 -49.40 10.56 6.51
C GLN A 182 -49.06 9.25 5.81
N LEU A 183 -49.64 8.99 4.62
CA LEU A 183 -49.33 7.80 3.84
C LEU A 183 -47.87 7.77 3.37
N ARG A 184 -47.30 8.90 2.93
CA ARG A 184 -45.86 9.00 2.61
C ARG A 184 -44.95 8.77 3.82
N GLN A 185 -45.35 9.25 5.00
CA GLN A 185 -44.62 8.98 6.25
C GLN A 185 -44.73 7.49 6.64
N ALA A 186 -45.88 6.87 6.38
CA ALA A 186 -46.12 5.46 6.71
C ALA A 186 -45.35 4.48 5.80
N GLN A 187 -45.08 4.83 4.53
CA GLN A 187 -44.35 3.99 3.57
C GLN A 187 -42.96 3.53 4.06
N VAL A 188 -42.30 4.30 4.94
CA VAL A 188 -41.01 3.91 5.54
C VAL A 188 -41.11 2.62 6.38
N TRP A 189 -42.29 2.32 6.95
CA TRP A 189 -42.50 1.11 7.74
C TRP A 189 -42.56 -0.16 6.89
N GLU A 190 -42.94 -0.07 5.62
CA GLU A 190 -42.96 -1.21 4.69
C GLU A 190 -41.52 -1.69 4.41
N LEU A 191 -40.60 -0.75 4.19
CA LEU A 191 -39.17 -1.06 4.03
C LEU A 191 -38.55 -1.58 5.34
N ARG A 192 -38.88 -0.99 6.49
CA ARG A 192 -38.42 -1.48 7.80
C ARG A 192 -38.94 -2.88 8.14
N LEU A 193 -40.14 -3.24 7.68
CA LEU A 193 -40.68 -4.59 7.84
C LEU A 193 -39.82 -5.59 7.05
N GLN A 194 -39.50 -5.27 5.79
CA GLN A 194 -38.64 -6.09 4.94
C GLN A 194 -37.22 -6.26 5.53
N GLU A 195 -36.62 -5.17 6.03
CA GLU A 195 -35.32 -5.22 6.74
C GLU A 195 -35.38 -6.15 7.98
N LEU A 196 -36.46 -6.07 8.76
CA LEU A 196 -36.67 -6.90 9.94
C LEU A 196 -36.91 -8.38 9.59
N GLU A 197 -37.63 -8.66 8.50
CA GLU A 197 -37.83 -10.03 8.00
C GLU A 197 -36.53 -10.64 7.47
N GLN A 198 -35.72 -9.87 6.71
CA GLN A 198 -34.39 -10.29 6.28
C GLN A 198 -33.47 -10.56 7.47
N ALA A 199 -33.45 -9.68 8.47
CA ALA A 199 -32.68 -9.87 9.70
C ALA A 199 -33.13 -11.12 10.47
N ARG A 200 -34.44 -11.39 10.56
CA ARG A 200 -34.99 -12.62 11.16
C ARG A 200 -34.59 -13.88 10.40
N GLN A 201 -34.55 -13.86 9.07
CA GLN A 201 -34.11 -14.98 8.25
C GLN A 201 -32.61 -15.24 8.37
N GLN A 202 -31.80 -14.19 8.52
CA GLN A 202 -30.33 -14.29 8.66
C GLN A 202 -29.89 -14.65 10.09
N SER A 203 -30.63 -14.22 11.12
CA SER A 203 -30.33 -14.48 12.54
C SER A 203 -29.98 -15.94 12.88
N PRO A 204 -30.74 -16.98 12.48
CA PRO A 204 -30.40 -18.35 12.84
C PRO A 204 -29.10 -18.84 12.18
N ALA A 205 -28.80 -18.41 10.95
CA ALA A 205 -27.55 -18.74 10.28
C ALA A 205 -26.34 -18.06 10.95
N LEU A 206 -26.50 -16.80 11.38
CA LEU A 206 -25.48 -16.08 12.16
C LEU A 206 -25.27 -16.70 13.54
N GLN A 207 -26.35 -17.09 14.24
CA GLN A 207 -26.27 -17.78 15.54
C GLN A 207 -25.60 -19.15 15.43
N ALA A 208 -25.96 -19.96 14.42
CA ALA A 208 -25.28 -21.21 14.13
C ALA A 208 -23.78 -20.96 13.88
N ARG A 209 -23.43 -19.97 13.07
CA ARG A 209 -22.04 -19.64 12.79
C ARG A 209 -21.26 -19.15 14.01
N VAL A 210 -21.88 -18.41 14.93
CA VAL A 210 -21.27 -18.04 16.22
C VAL A 210 -21.02 -19.30 17.05
N SER A 211 -21.98 -20.22 17.15
CA SER A 211 -21.80 -21.46 17.92
C SER A 211 -20.69 -22.37 17.34
N GLU A 212 -20.57 -22.47 16.01
CA GLU A 212 -19.45 -23.18 15.35
C GLU A 212 -18.09 -22.55 15.67
N LEU A 213 -18.03 -21.21 15.76
CA LEU A 213 -16.79 -20.51 16.09
C LEU A 213 -16.45 -20.72 17.57
N GLU A 214 -17.43 -20.68 18.47
CA GLU A 214 -17.27 -20.96 19.91
C GLU A 214 -16.80 -22.40 20.18
N THR A 215 -17.37 -23.40 19.50
CA THR A 215 -16.88 -24.79 19.63
C THR A 215 -15.44 -24.91 19.11
N SER A 216 -15.14 -24.36 17.93
CA SER A 216 -13.78 -24.40 17.37
C SER A 216 -12.74 -23.67 18.22
N LEU A 217 -13.14 -22.64 18.97
CA LEU A 217 -12.29 -21.92 19.91
C LEU A 217 -12.01 -22.76 21.15
N ASN A 218 -13.03 -23.44 21.70
CA ASN A 218 -12.87 -24.34 22.84
C ASN A 218 -12.04 -25.59 22.51
N GLU A 219 -12.20 -26.17 21.32
CA GLU A 219 -11.34 -27.26 20.82
C GLU A 219 -9.87 -26.83 20.72
N ARG A 220 -9.61 -25.60 20.24
CA ARG A 220 -8.26 -25.06 20.14
C ARG A 220 -7.64 -24.69 21.49
N SER A 221 -8.42 -24.13 22.42
CA SER A 221 -7.91 -23.78 23.75
C SER A 221 -7.60 -25.02 24.59
N THR A 222 -8.45 -26.05 24.52
CA THR A 222 -8.17 -27.33 25.18
C THR A 222 -6.94 -28.02 24.57
N ALA A 223 -6.79 -28.05 23.24
CA ALA A 223 -5.60 -28.58 22.59
C ALA A 223 -4.32 -27.80 22.93
N ALA A 224 -4.40 -26.47 23.10
CA ALA A 224 -3.27 -25.66 23.55
C ALA A 224 -2.85 -26.03 24.98
N HIS A 225 -3.81 -26.13 25.92
CA HIS A 225 -3.51 -26.54 27.29
C HIS A 225 -2.96 -27.97 27.39
N THR A 226 -3.44 -28.93 26.59
CA THR A 226 -2.83 -30.27 26.58
C THR A 226 -1.38 -30.21 26.13
N LEU A 227 -1.07 -29.48 25.05
CA LEU A 227 0.31 -29.30 24.58
C LEU A 227 1.19 -28.58 25.62
N GLU A 228 0.67 -27.56 26.32
CA GLU A 228 1.39 -26.89 27.41
C GLU A 228 1.72 -27.86 28.55
N THR A 229 0.79 -28.74 28.93
CA THR A 229 1.05 -29.78 29.95
C THR A 229 2.03 -30.85 29.46
N GLU A 230 1.96 -31.29 28.21
CA GLU A 230 2.92 -32.24 27.61
C GLU A 230 4.33 -31.64 27.56
N ILE A 231 4.46 -30.38 27.16
CA ILE A 231 5.74 -29.65 27.15
C ILE A 231 6.30 -29.50 28.57
N ALA A 232 5.47 -29.20 29.56
CA ALA A 232 5.90 -29.13 30.96
C ALA A 232 6.41 -30.50 31.47
N LEU A 233 5.70 -31.59 31.17
CA LEU A 233 6.11 -32.95 31.52
C LEU A 233 7.39 -33.39 30.79
N LEU A 234 7.55 -33.01 29.52
CA LEU A 234 8.79 -33.27 28.76
C LEU A 234 9.98 -32.48 29.33
N HIS A 235 9.80 -31.21 29.70
CA HIS A 235 10.85 -30.46 30.38
C HIS A 235 11.20 -31.04 31.76
N GLN A 236 10.21 -31.48 32.53
CA GLN A 236 10.46 -32.11 33.82
C GLN A 236 11.20 -33.44 33.66
N THR A 237 10.76 -34.32 32.75
CA THR A 237 11.46 -35.60 32.49
C THR A 237 12.87 -35.40 31.94
N LEU A 238 13.11 -34.38 31.11
CA LEU A 238 14.46 -33.98 30.68
C LEU A 238 15.34 -33.43 31.81
N ALA A 239 14.75 -32.77 32.83
CA ALA A 239 15.46 -32.29 34.00
C ALA A 239 15.71 -33.40 35.05
N GLU A 240 14.85 -34.42 35.09
CA GLU A 240 15.00 -35.63 35.92
C GLU A 240 15.97 -36.66 35.30
N MET A 241 16.22 -36.58 33.99
CA MET A 241 17.27 -37.37 33.34
C MET A 241 18.65 -36.92 33.81
N GLU A 242 19.37 -37.82 34.49
CA GLU A 242 20.76 -37.59 34.90
C GLU A 242 21.64 -37.28 33.68
N ASP A 243 22.50 -36.27 33.82
CA ASP A 243 23.36 -35.77 32.75
C ASP A 243 24.56 -36.72 32.52
N LEU A 244 24.27 -37.83 31.83
CA LEU A 244 25.20 -38.90 31.47
C LEU A 244 26.34 -38.45 30.53
N SER A 245 26.38 -37.19 30.12
CA SER A 245 27.47 -36.61 29.33
C SER A 245 28.83 -36.77 30.04
N ALA A 246 28.89 -36.52 31.34
CA ALA A 246 30.11 -36.67 32.14
C ALA A 246 30.58 -38.12 32.25
N THR A 247 29.66 -39.07 32.43
CA THR A 247 29.99 -40.50 32.52
C THR A 247 30.41 -41.08 31.17
N LEU A 248 29.76 -40.65 30.08
CA LEU A 248 30.15 -40.97 28.70
C LEU A 248 31.55 -40.45 28.37
N HIS A 249 31.87 -39.20 28.69
CA HIS A 249 33.21 -38.65 28.49
C HIS A 249 34.27 -39.39 29.33
N HIS A 250 33.96 -39.75 30.58
CA HIS A 250 34.86 -40.55 31.41
C HIS A 250 35.12 -41.94 30.83
N LEU A 251 34.06 -42.65 30.39
CA LEU A 251 34.16 -43.95 29.72
C LEU A 251 34.95 -43.87 28.41
N GLN A 252 34.73 -42.83 27.60
CA GLN A 252 35.51 -42.58 26.37
C GLN A 252 37.00 -42.39 26.67
N HIS A 253 37.35 -41.62 27.70
CA HIS A 253 38.74 -41.43 28.11
C HIS A 253 39.38 -42.75 28.55
N GLN A 254 38.70 -43.51 29.43
CA GLN A 254 39.16 -44.84 29.85
C GLN A 254 39.34 -45.78 28.65
N MET A 255 38.43 -45.78 27.67
CA MET A 255 38.57 -46.59 26.45
C MET A 255 39.80 -46.20 25.62
N GLN A 256 40.12 -44.90 25.51
CA GLN A 256 41.30 -44.43 24.80
C GLN A 256 42.59 -44.83 25.53
N GLU A 257 42.66 -44.66 26.85
CA GLU A 257 43.79 -45.12 27.67
C GLU A 257 44.01 -46.64 27.51
N ARG A 258 42.94 -47.45 27.65
CA ARG A 258 43.01 -48.91 27.50
C ARG A 258 43.47 -49.33 26.10
N ARG A 259 43.06 -48.63 25.04
CA ARG A 259 43.55 -48.87 23.67
C ARG A 259 45.04 -48.55 23.55
N SER A 260 45.48 -47.39 24.03
CA SER A 260 46.91 -47.01 23.96
C SER A 260 47.82 -47.99 24.74
N HIS A 261 47.35 -48.50 25.89
CA HIS A 261 48.03 -49.57 26.62
C HIS A 261 48.05 -50.89 25.86
N LEU A 262 46.96 -51.27 25.19
CA LEU A 262 46.87 -52.48 24.36
C LEU A 262 47.87 -52.39 23.19
N ASP A 263 47.88 -51.28 22.46
CA ASP A 263 48.78 -51.04 21.33
C ASP A 263 50.25 -51.08 21.77
N HIS A 264 50.57 -50.50 22.93
CA HIS A 264 51.90 -50.57 23.52
C HIS A 264 52.31 -52.03 23.85
N CYS A 265 51.41 -52.80 24.46
CA CYS A 265 51.65 -54.21 24.77
C CYS A 265 51.81 -55.07 23.50
N LEU A 266 51.02 -54.83 22.45
CA LEU A 266 51.19 -55.50 21.15
C LEU A 266 52.53 -55.15 20.49
N ALA A 267 52.95 -53.89 20.53
CA ALA A 267 54.24 -53.47 20.01
C ALA A 267 55.43 -54.09 20.78
N GLN A 268 55.33 -54.22 22.10
CA GLN A 268 56.30 -54.94 22.91
C GLN A 268 56.33 -56.44 22.57
N LEU A 269 55.16 -57.08 22.47
CA LEU A 269 55.01 -58.50 22.13
C LEU A 269 55.60 -58.80 20.76
N GLY A 270 55.31 -57.98 19.74
CA GLY A 270 55.90 -58.13 18.40
C GLY A 270 57.43 -58.01 18.41
N ARG A 271 57.98 -57.06 19.16
CA ARG A 271 59.44 -56.91 19.36
C ARG A 271 60.05 -58.15 20.01
N LEU A 272 59.44 -58.67 21.07
CA LEU A 272 59.92 -59.87 21.77
C LEU A 272 59.81 -61.13 20.89
N GLN A 273 58.74 -61.27 20.10
CA GLN A 273 58.59 -62.36 19.14
C GLN A 273 59.67 -62.30 18.04
N GLN A 274 59.96 -61.11 17.49
CA GLN A 274 61.02 -60.92 16.50
C GLN A 274 62.39 -61.28 17.08
N GLN A 275 62.71 -60.82 18.29
CA GLN A 275 63.95 -61.18 19.00
C GLN A 275 64.02 -62.70 19.26
N HIS A 276 62.92 -63.33 19.66
CA HIS A 276 62.87 -64.77 19.88
C HIS A 276 63.12 -65.56 18.59
N HIS A 277 62.50 -65.15 17.47
CA HIS A 277 62.72 -65.78 16.17
C HIS A 277 64.16 -65.60 15.68
N GLN A 278 64.75 -64.41 15.85
CA GLN A 278 66.16 -64.17 15.55
C GLN A 278 67.09 -65.07 16.39
N LEU A 279 66.80 -65.26 17.68
CA LEU A 279 67.54 -66.18 18.55
C LEU A 279 67.37 -67.65 18.14
N GLN A 280 66.20 -68.06 17.65
CA GLN A 280 66.00 -69.40 17.09
C GLN A 280 66.83 -69.62 15.82
N LEU A 281 66.82 -68.67 14.88
CA LEU A 281 67.64 -68.72 13.67
C LEU A 281 69.13 -68.78 13.99
N LEU A 282 69.62 -67.94 14.92
CA LEU A 282 71.02 -67.96 15.36
C LEU A 282 71.40 -69.30 16.02
N LYS A 283 70.51 -69.92 16.79
CA LYS A 283 70.72 -71.28 17.34
C LYS A 283 70.83 -72.34 16.25
N GLN A 284 70.00 -72.27 15.21
CA GLN A 284 70.05 -73.21 14.07
C GLN A 284 71.31 -73.01 13.22
N GLN A 285 71.71 -71.76 12.94
CA GLN A 285 72.97 -71.46 12.24
C GLN A 285 74.18 -71.97 13.03
N ARG A 286 74.17 -71.79 14.36
CA ARG A 286 75.22 -72.30 15.23
C ARG A 286 75.32 -73.83 15.20
N SER A 287 74.20 -74.56 15.28
CA SER A 287 74.25 -76.03 15.26
C SER A 287 74.71 -76.57 13.90
N GLN A 288 74.32 -75.94 12.79
CA GLN A 288 74.83 -76.25 11.45
C GLN A 288 76.35 -76.01 11.35
N GLN A 289 76.84 -74.87 11.85
CA GLN A 289 78.29 -74.57 11.88
C GLN A 289 79.06 -75.56 12.75
N GLU A 290 78.53 -75.94 13.92
CA GLU A 290 79.15 -76.95 14.80
C GLU A 290 79.24 -78.32 14.11
N GLN A 291 78.19 -78.75 13.37
CA GLN A 291 78.21 -79.99 12.57
C GLN A 291 79.23 -79.93 11.42
N GLN A 292 79.27 -78.82 10.67
CA GLN A 292 80.25 -78.62 9.59
C GLN A 292 81.69 -78.67 10.13
N LEU A 293 81.93 -78.04 11.27
CA LEU A 293 83.22 -78.02 11.96
C LEU A 293 83.64 -79.42 12.43
N GLN A 294 82.71 -80.22 12.97
CA GLN A 294 82.96 -81.62 13.31
C GLN A 294 83.32 -82.46 12.09
N ALA A 295 82.58 -82.35 10.98
CA ALA A 295 82.85 -83.06 9.74
C ALA A 295 84.21 -82.68 9.13
N LEU A 296 84.57 -81.38 9.15
CA LEU A 296 85.89 -80.91 8.73
C LEU A 296 87.02 -81.45 9.62
N ARG A 297 86.83 -81.51 10.95
CA ARG A 297 87.78 -82.13 11.88
C ARG A 297 87.99 -83.62 11.61
N GLN A 298 86.92 -84.37 11.30
CA GLN A 298 87.02 -85.78 10.93
C GLN A 298 87.82 -85.97 9.64
N LYS A 299 87.49 -85.21 8.58
CA LYS A 299 88.26 -85.22 7.32
C LYS A 299 89.73 -84.87 7.55
N TYR A 300 90.01 -83.84 8.33
CA TYR A 300 91.39 -83.46 8.68
C TYR A 300 92.16 -84.60 9.37
N ARG A 301 91.55 -85.30 10.34
CA ARG A 301 92.17 -86.48 10.99
C ARG A 301 92.49 -87.59 10.00
N ILE A 302 91.54 -87.97 9.16
CA ILE A 302 91.74 -89.02 8.15
C ILE A 302 92.87 -88.64 7.18
N HIS A 303 92.87 -87.41 6.65
CA HIS A 303 93.95 -86.94 5.76
C HIS A 303 95.31 -86.88 6.47
N HIS A 304 95.36 -86.52 7.75
CA HIS A 304 96.58 -86.51 8.54
C HIS A 304 97.13 -87.93 8.82
N GLU A 305 96.25 -88.88 9.14
CA GLU A 305 96.61 -90.30 9.32
C GLU A 305 97.11 -90.92 8.02
N LEU A 306 96.43 -90.68 6.90
CA LEU A 306 96.89 -91.10 5.57
C LEU A 306 98.25 -90.49 5.20
N ALA A 307 98.45 -89.18 5.42
CA ALA A 307 99.73 -88.52 5.17
C ALA A 307 100.87 -89.10 6.03
N SER A 308 100.58 -89.52 7.26
CA SER A 308 101.52 -90.22 8.14
C SER A 308 101.84 -91.64 7.62
N ALA A 309 100.81 -92.41 7.25
CA ALA A 309 100.95 -93.79 6.78
C ALA A 309 101.68 -93.91 5.43
N PHE A 310 101.50 -92.95 4.53
CA PHE A 310 102.23 -92.85 3.25
C PHE A 310 103.56 -92.08 3.36
N SER A 311 104.01 -91.72 4.56
CA SER A 311 105.33 -91.10 4.76
C SER A 311 106.47 -92.11 4.52
N LYS A 312 107.70 -91.59 4.41
CA LYS A 312 108.92 -92.39 4.19
C LYS A 312 109.16 -93.46 5.27
N ASN A 313 108.66 -93.23 6.47
CA ASN A 313 108.80 -94.13 7.62
C ASN A 313 107.53 -94.99 7.85
N GLY A 314 106.52 -94.87 6.98
CA GLY A 314 105.24 -95.56 7.08
C GLY A 314 105.24 -96.90 6.36
N ILE A 315 104.18 -97.16 5.59
CA ILE A 315 103.95 -98.44 4.90
C ILE A 315 105.15 -98.85 4.02
N GLN A 316 105.85 -97.90 3.40
CA GLN A 316 107.03 -98.17 2.59
C GLN A 316 108.18 -98.79 3.39
N ALA A 317 108.45 -98.29 4.61
CA ALA A 317 109.49 -98.84 5.48
C ALA A 317 109.11 -100.23 5.99
N LEU A 318 107.86 -100.41 6.45
CA LEU A 318 107.34 -101.71 6.90
C LEU A 318 107.34 -102.77 5.79
N MET A 319 107.07 -102.39 4.53
CA MET A 319 107.16 -103.30 3.39
C MET A 319 108.60 -103.77 3.17
N ILE A 320 109.57 -102.86 3.21
CA ILE A 320 111.01 -103.16 3.06
C ILE A 320 111.47 -104.10 4.19
N GLU A 321 111.13 -103.78 5.45
CA GLU A 321 111.52 -104.54 6.64
C GLU A 321 110.99 -105.99 6.63
N ASN A 322 109.76 -106.22 6.15
CA ASN A 322 109.17 -107.56 6.07
C ASN A 322 109.65 -108.41 4.88
N VAL A 323 110.02 -107.77 3.76
CA VAL A 323 110.37 -108.46 2.50
C VAL A 323 111.84 -108.90 2.47
N LEU A 324 112.75 -108.09 3.02
CA LEU A 324 114.20 -108.34 2.96
C LEU A 324 114.66 -109.68 3.59
N PRO A 325 114.19 -110.07 4.80
CA PRO A 325 114.61 -111.34 5.41
C PRO A 325 114.19 -112.56 4.58
N GLN A 326 113.06 -112.48 3.88
CA GLN A 326 112.57 -113.55 3.01
C GLN A 326 113.46 -113.67 1.76
N LEU A 327 113.85 -112.53 1.19
CA LEU A 327 114.74 -112.44 0.02
C LEU A 327 116.13 -112.97 0.35
N GLU A 328 116.66 -112.65 1.54
CA GLU A 328 117.91 -113.20 2.05
C GLU A 328 117.85 -114.73 2.18
N ALA A 329 116.80 -115.26 2.81
CA ALA A 329 116.62 -116.69 3.01
C ALA A 329 116.52 -117.47 1.67
N GLU A 330 115.73 -116.98 0.71
CA GLU A 330 115.58 -117.65 -0.59
C GLU A 330 116.85 -117.57 -1.44
N ALA A 331 117.51 -116.39 -1.49
CA ALA A 331 118.79 -116.24 -2.19
C ALA A 331 119.86 -117.19 -1.61
N ASN A 332 119.94 -117.30 -0.28
CA ASN A 332 120.90 -118.17 0.40
C ASN A 332 120.60 -119.66 0.26
N HIS A 333 119.34 -120.07 0.23
CA HIS A 333 118.97 -121.46 -0.01
C HIS A 333 119.47 -121.96 -1.38
N ILE A 334 119.38 -121.11 -2.41
CA ILE A 334 119.86 -121.43 -3.75
C ILE A 334 121.40 -121.30 -3.82
N LEU A 335 121.97 -120.26 -3.21
CA LEU A 335 123.42 -120.03 -3.23
C LEU A 335 124.19 -121.13 -2.50
N GLY A 336 123.65 -121.64 -1.39
CA GLY A 336 124.20 -122.79 -0.67
C GLY A 336 124.30 -124.04 -1.55
N ARG A 337 123.22 -124.38 -2.27
CA ARG A 337 123.21 -125.51 -3.21
C ARG A 337 124.22 -125.35 -4.36
N LEU A 338 124.40 -124.14 -4.88
CA LEU A 338 125.34 -123.88 -5.98
C LEU A 338 126.80 -123.72 -5.51
N SER A 339 127.07 -123.48 -4.22
CA SER A 339 128.41 -123.20 -3.67
C SER A 339 128.96 -124.34 -2.80
N ASN A 340 128.24 -125.44 -2.64
CA ASN A 340 128.50 -126.41 -1.56
C ASN A 340 128.60 -125.71 -0.19
N HIS A 341 127.70 -124.76 0.07
CA HIS A 341 127.61 -123.94 1.28
C HIS A 341 128.82 -123.05 1.59
N GLN A 342 129.64 -122.70 0.60
CA GLN A 342 130.78 -121.79 0.77
C GLN A 342 130.38 -120.31 0.81
N LEU A 343 129.30 -119.91 0.11
CA LEU A 343 128.89 -118.50 -0.02
C LEU A 343 127.51 -118.24 0.59
N HIS A 344 127.36 -117.12 1.31
CA HIS A 344 126.11 -116.66 1.92
C HIS A 344 125.98 -115.14 1.81
N ILE A 345 124.86 -114.64 1.27
CA ILE A 345 124.49 -113.23 1.13
C ILE A 345 123.90 -112.69 2.44
N HIS A 346 124.18 -111.44 2.79
CA HIS A 346 123.52 -110.71 3.87
C HIS A 346 123.19 -109.28 3.43
N PHE A 347 121.97 -108.83 3.69
CA PHE A 347 121.54 -107.47 3.34
C PHE A 347 121.55 -106.56 4.56
N VAL A 348 122.27 -105.44 4.44
CA VAL A 348 122.32 -104.41 5.48
C VAL A 348 121.49 -103.22 5.00
N THR A 349 120.34 -103.00 5.62
CA THR A 349 119.34 -101.97 5.27
C THR A 349 119.68 -100.57 5.80
N GLN A 350 120.62 -100.47 6.73
CA GLN A 350 121.00 -99.21 7.38
C GLN A 350 122.51 -99.13 7.53
N ARG A 351 123.13 -98.14 6.89
CA ARG A 351 124.54 -97.82 7.07
C ARG A 351 124.69 -96.64 8.02
N ALA A 352 125.58 -96.75 9.00
CA ALA A 352 126.00 -95.60 9.80
C ALA A 352 126.59 -94.51 8.88
N GLY A 353 125.90 -93.38 8.74
CA GLY A 353 126.31 -92.29 7.88
C GLY A 353 127.69 -91.76 8.27
N ARG A 354 128.59 -91.60 7.28
CA ARG A 354 129.94 -91.08 7.51
C ARG A 354 129.85 -89.70 8.18
N ARG A 355 130.27 -89.64 9.46
CA ARG A 355 130.29 -88.40 10.22
C ARG A 355 131.38 -87.48 9.69
N ASN A 356 131.01 -86.51 8.85
CA ASN A 356 131.91 -85.42 8.48
C ASN A 356 132.43 -84.74 9.76
N LYS A 357 133.74 -84.87 9.98
CA LYS A 357 134.40 -84.54 11.24
C LYS A 357 134.76 -83.06 11.29
N SER A 358 133.74 -82.19 11.35
CA SER A 358 133.91 -80.76 11.59
C SER A 358 133.26 -80.32 12.90
N THR A 359 134.09 -79.78 13.81
CA THR A 359 133.76 -78.64 14.70
C THR A 359 132.30 -78.57 15.21
N ASN A 360 131.91 -79.12 16.36
CA ASN A 360 132.48 -78.78 17.67
C ASN A 360 132.03 -79.74 18.79
N LYS A 361 132.68 -79.58 19.95
CA LYS A 361 132.66 -80.49 21.11
C LYS A 361 131.59 -80.11 22.13
N SER A 362 130.43 -80.77 22.11
CA SER A 362 129.67 -81.05 23.35
C SER A 362 128.67 -82.20 23.19
N THR A 363 128.97 -83.29 23.88
CA THR A 363 128.06 -83.99 24.82
C THR A 363 126.55 -83.98 24.52
N SER A 364 126.14 -84.57 23.41
CA SER A 364 124.81 -85.17 23.29
C SER A 364 124.91 -86.54 22.64
N LYS A 365 124.21 -87.53 23.18
CA LYS A 365 124.02 -88.86 22.56
C LYS A 365 123.02 -88.73 21.41
N THR A 366 123.31 -87.90 20.41
CA THR A 366 122.56 -87.91 19.15
C THR A 366 122.82 -89.27 18.47
N PRO A 367 121.78 -90.06 18.16
CA PRO A 367 121.97 -91.33 17.48
C PRO A 367 122.73 -91.11 16.18
N THR A 368 123.69 -92.00 15.88
CA THR A 368 124.41 -92.00 14.61
C THR A 368 123.39 -91.91 13.48
N LYS A 369 123.51 -90.94 12.57
CA LYS A 369 122.54 -90.81 11.47
C LYS A 369 122.64 -92.05 10.57
N LEU A 370 121.77 -93.02 10.82
CA LEU A 370 121.56 -94.17 9.98
C LEU A 370 121.03 -93.64 8.64
N ILE A 371 121.68 -94.06 7.56
CA ILE A 371 121.23 -93.79 6.21
C ILE A 371 120.63 -95.10 5.74
N ASP A 372 119.34 -95.07 5.38
CA ASP A 372 118.67 -96.21 4.79
C ASP A 372 119.30 -96.49 3.42
N THR A 373 119.90 -97.67 3.28
CA THR A 373 120.72 -98.11 2.13
C THR A 373 120.60 -99.61 2.02
N LEU A 374 120.47 -100.17 0.82
CA LEU A 374 120.44 -101.63 0.64
C LEU A 374 121.85 -102.11 0.23
N ASP A 375 122.74 -102.24 1.20
CA ASP A 375 124.12 -102.71 0.99
C ASP A 375 124.15 -104.25 1.03
N ILE A 376 124.81 -104.89 0.05
CA ILE A 376 124.91 -106.35 -0.06
C ILE A 376 126.32 -106.83 0.36
N PHE A 377 126.36 -107.67 1.39
CA PHE A 377 127.56 -108.37 1.85
C PHE A 377 127.48 -109.85 1.54
N ILE A 378 128.63 -110.50 1.37
CA ILE A 378 128.73 -111.94 1.17
C ILE A 378 129.76 -112.47 2.17
N SER A 379 129.43 -113.52 2.90
CA SER A 379 130.35 -114.32 3.69
C SER A 379 130.87 -115.51 2.88
N ASP A 380 132.19 -115.71 2.95
CA ASP A 380 132.94 -116.85 2.43
C ASP A 380 133.82 -117.44 3.53
N LEU A 381 134.47 -118.58 3.28
CA LEU A 381 135.47 -119.23 4.14
C LEU A 381 136.59 -118.28 4.64
N LYS A 382 136.85 -117.17 3.92
CA LYS A 382 137.83 -116.13 4.26
C LYS A 382 137.24 -114.88 4.92
N GLY A 383 135.98 -114.94 5.37
CA GLY A 383 135.25 -113.87 6.04
C GLY A 383 134.30 -113.08 5.13
N THR A 384 133.59 -112.10 5.71
CA THR A 384 132.56 -111.31 5.04
C THR A 384 133.13 -110.10 4.30
N ARG A 385 132.75 -109.92 3.03
CA ARG A 385 133.20 -108.82 2.16
C ARG A 385 132.04 -108.23 1.35
N SER A 386 132.19 -107.02 0.86
CA SER A 386 131.21 -106.39 -0.04
C SER A 386 131.18 -107.10 -1.40
N TYR A 387 130.00 -107.17 -2.01
CA TYR A 387 129.77 -107.84 -3.31
C TYR A 387 130.83 -107.54 -4.38
N GLU A 388 131.26 -106.27 -4.47
CA GLU A 388 132.24 -105.77 -5.45
C GLU A 388 133.63 -106.44 -5.41
N THR A 389 133.95 -107.21 -4.36
CA THR A 389 135.29 -107.82 -4.16
C THR A 389 135.41 -109.25 -4.71
N TYR A 390 134.32 -109.86 -5.19
CA TYR A 390 134.29 -111.28 -5.59
C TYR A 390 134.66 -111.50 -7.06
N SER A 391 135.25 -112.67 -7.36
CA SER A 391 135.66 -113.03 -8.72
C SER A 391 134.46 -113.27 -9.64
N GLY A 392 134.60 -113.04 -10.95
CA GLY A 392 133.48 -113.04 -11.91
C GLY A 392 132.60 -114.30 -11.88
N GLY A 393 133.18 -115.48 -11.63
CA GLY A 393 132.41 -116.74 -11.47
C GLY A 393 131.61 -116.83 -10.16
N GLU A 394 132.11 -116.25 -9.07
CA GLU A 394 131.42 -116.19 -7.77
C GLU A 394 130.33 -115.13 -7.80
N ALA A 395 130.66 -113.94 -8.32
CA ALA A 395 129.73 -112.83 -8.52
C ALA A 395 128.56 -113.21 -9.43
N PHE A 396 128.79 -114.00 -10.49
CA PHE A 396 127.71 -114.53 -11.34
C PHE A 396 126.74 -115.41 -10.54
N ARG A 397 127.27 -116.34 -9.73
CA ARG A 397 126.45 -117.25 -8.92
C ARG A 397 125.65 -116.49 -7.85
N VAL A 398 126.26 -115.49 -7.21
CA VAL A 398 125.59 -114.59 -6.26
C VAL A 398 124.47 -113.79 -6.94
N ASN A 399 124.74 -113.18 -8.10
CA ASN A 399 123.74 -112.42 -8.87
C ASN A 399 122.57 -113.29 -9.32
N PHE A 400 122.85 -114.52 -9.77
CA PHE A 400 121.83 -115.48 -10.18
C PHE A 400 120.90 -115.82 -9.00
N CYS A 401 121.47 -116.15 -7.84
CA CYS A 401 120.71 -116.44 -6.63
C CYS A 401 119.93 -115.22 -6.09
N HIS A 402 120.53 -114.02 -6.13
CA HIS A 402 119.86 -112.78 -5.73
C HIS A 402 118.67 -112.47 -6.65
N SER A 403 118.86 -112.55 -7.96
CA SER A 403 117.80 -112.29 -8.96
C SER A 403 116.67 -113.32 -8.87
N PHE A 404 117.02 -114.60 -8.65
CA PHE A 404 116.01 -115.64 -8.41
C PHE A 404 115.28 -115.42 -7.08
N GLY A 405 115.98 -115.03 -6.00
CA GLY A 405 115.38 -114.68 -4.71
C GLY A 405 114.42 -113.49 -4.80
N ILE A 406 114.74 -112.45 -5.59
CA ILE A 406 113.79 -111.38 -5.91
C ILE A 406 112.56 -111.95 -6.62
N GLY A 407 112.76 -112.78 -7.66
CA GLY A 407 111.66 -113.36 -8.43
C GLY A 407 110.76 -114.29 -7.61
N ALA A 408 111.34 -115.08 -6.72
CA ALA A 408 110.62 -116.01 -5.85
C ALA A 408 109.89 -115.30 -4.71
N VAL A 409 110.49 -114.28 -4.06
CA VAL A 409 109.77 -113.44 -3.09
C VAL A 409 108.68 -112.60 -3.75
N ALA A 410 108.90 -112.08 -4.96
CA ALA A 410 107.85 -111.40 -5.72
C ALA A 410 106.70 -112.37 -6.06
N GLY A 411 107.02 -113.59 -6.52
CA GLY A 411 106.03 -114.65 -6.74
C GLY A 411 105.28 -115.08 -5.47
N SER A 412 105.97 -115.13 -4.33
CA SER A 412 105.41 -115.45 -3.01
C SER A 412 104.51 -114.33 -2.48
N ALA A 413 104.89 -113.06 -2.66
CA ALA A 413 104.07 -111.91 -2.34
C ALA A 413 102.79 -111.85 -3.22
N ILE A 414 102.91 -112.17 -4.51
CA ILE A 414 101.76 -112.29 -5.42
C ILE A 414 100.85 -113.47 -5.02
N GLY A 415 101.43 -114.64 -4.71
CA GLY A 415 100.68 -115.84 -4.31
C GLY A 415 99.99 -115.74 -2.94
N ARG A 416 100.59 -115.03 -1.98
CA ARG A 416 99.93 -114.70 -0.69
C ARG A 416 98.86 -113.61 -0.88
N GLY A 417 99.09 -112.65 -1.77
CA GLY A 417 98.09 -111.64 -2.14
C GLY A 417 96.81 -112.23 -2.73
N THR A 418 96.87 -113.43 -3.33
CA THR A 418 95.70 -114.16 -3.84
C THR A 418 95.00 -115.09 -2.83
N THR A 419 95.49 -115.21 -1.60
CA THR A 419 94.87 -116.08 -0.56
C THR A 419 94.27 -115.31 0.63
N THR A 420 94.38 -113.97 0.66
CA THR A 420 93.76 -113.12 1.69
C THR A 420 92.82 -112.08 1.07
N ALA A 421 91.95 -112.53 0.16
CA ALA A 421 90.92 -111.71 -0.49
C ALA A 421 89.47 -112.04 -0.03
N ASP A 422 89.27 -113.07 0.78
CA ASP A 422 87.99 -113.44 1.40
C ASP A 422 88.09 -113.34 2.93
N HIS A 423 87.79 -112.16 3.48
CA HIS A 423 87.12 -111.93 4.79
C HIS A 423 86.87 -110.44 5.05
#